data_AF-A0A7V8VDR4-F1
#
_entry.id   AF-A0A7V8VDR4-F1
#
_cell.length_a   1.000
_cell.length_b   1.000
_cell.length_c   1.000
_cell.angle_alpha   90.00
_cell.angle_beta   90.00
_cell.angle_gamma   90.00
#
_symmetry.space_group_name_H-M   'P 1'
#
loop_
_entity.id
_entity.type
_entity.pdbx_description
1 polymer ?
#
loop_
_entity_poly.entity_id
_entity_poly.type
_entity_poly.pdbx_seq_one_letter_code
_entity_poly.pdbx_strand_id
1 'polypeptide(L)'
;MYLRKGLSLVEVLTAIFIMGLGVISILTLFPLGAMRMGQAFRDERSALAAYNADQFFRSYWKTYVVEATTPDPFFSALDQPALGMPPCLPHEASYPVVVDPMGYLARAGQQNQNWLGDTPTLTRIPRCNLKIVGNNPLAALALCSLRDGVVADDNGNPLPDRELRYNFLWVVQRPTNANRYYANLTVVVFDRRAHMYAPPGSEQVFHGITFAPGQTRLVLLPRNQVEIRSGDWIMDATVYDPTSGITLGRPGMRHAHFYRVSAITETVGGTQLEVQPPLRTPADGNPASYLGTLVLLRGVSGVFIRSPLTGN
;
A
#
# COMPACT_ATOMS: atom_id res chain seq x y z
N MET A 1 17.07 78.04 -15.30
CA MET A 1 17.91 76.83 -15.16
C MET A 1 17.47 76.11 -13.89
N TYR A 2 16.59 75.10 -14.01
CA TYR A 2 16.08 74.36 -12.85
C TYR A 2 17.10 73.31 -12.42
N LEU A 3 17.70 73.48 -11.24
CA LEU A 3 18.50 72.45 -10.58
C LEU A 3 17.61 71.25 -10.25
N ARG A 4 17.87 70.10 -10.86
CA ARG A 4 17.22 68.84 -10.50
C ARG A 4 17.72 68.42 -9.12
N LYS A 5 16.83 68.31 -8.14
CA LYS A 5 17.18 67.79 -6.80
C LYS A 5 17.61 66.33 -6.94
N GLY A 6 18.79 65.98 -6.43
CA GLY A 6 19.27 64.60 -6.38
C GLY A 6 18.45 63.73 -5.41
N LEU A 7 18.50 62.41 -5.59
CA LEU A 7 17.91 61.43 -4.67
C LEU A 7 18.55 61.54 -3.28
N SER A 8 17.74 61.49 -2.24
CA SER A 8 18.22 61.47 -0.85
C SER A 8 18.76 60.08 -0.47
N LEU A 9 19.72 60.04 0.45
CA LEU A 9 20.28 58.77 0.95
C LEU A 9 19.20 57.86 1.57
N VAL A 10 18.17 58.45 2.18
CA VAL A 10 17.04 57.72 2.76
C VAL A 10 16.20 57.04 1.67
N GLU A 11 15.94 57.70 0.54
CA GLU A 11 15.21 57.10 -0.59
C GLU A 11 15.98 55.91 -1.17
N VAL A 12 17.30 56.01 -1.31
CA VAL A 12 18.12 54.90 -1.82
C VAL A 12 18.12 53.71 -0.83
N LEU A 13 18.25 53.98 0.47
CA LEU A 13 18.32 52.95 1.49
C LEU A 13 16.99 52.23 1.68
N THR A 14 15.87 52.96 1.61
CA THR A 14 14.52 52.37 1.61
C THR A 14 14.26 51.57 0.33
N ALA A 15 14.71 52.03 -0.83
CA ALA A 15 14.60 51.27 -2.08
C ALA A 15 15.37 49.93 -2.03
N ILE A 16 16.61 49.94 -1.53
CA ILE A 16 17.41 48.72 -1.36
C ILE A 16 16.78 47.80 -0.31
N PHE A 17 16.26 48.34 0.79
CA PHE A 17 15.57 47.56 1.81
C PHE A 17 14.33 46.84 1.27
N ILE A 18 13.48 47.54 0.52
CA ILE A 18 12.29 46.98 -0.12
C ILE A 18 12.68 45.92 -1.17
N MET A 19 13.71 46.20 -1.99
CA MET A 19 14.22 45.24 -2.96
C MET A 19 14.76 43.98 -2.25
N GLY A 20 15.52 44.15 -1.16
CA GLY A 20 16.06 43.05 -0.37
C GLY A 20 14.97 42.15 0.20
N LEU A 21 13.92 42.72 0.79
CA LEU A 21 12.75 41.96 1.26
C LEU A 21 12.04 41.23 0.11
N GLY A 22 11.90 41.89 -1.06
CA GLY A 22 11.33 41.28 -2.26
C GLY A 22 12.12 40.07 -2.74
N VAL A 23 13.44 40.17 -2.84
CA VAL A 23 14.30 39.07 -3.31
C VAL A 23 14.31 37.90 -2.32
N ILE A 24 14.38 38.17 -1.01
CA ILE A 24 14.30 37.12 0.02
C ILE A 24 12.96 36.36 -0.08
N SER A 25 11.86 37.08 -0.31
CA SER A 25 10.55 36.45 -0.47
C SER A 25 10.50 35.50 -1.68
N ILE A 26 11.06 35.89 -2.83
CA ILE A 26 11.09 35.05 -4.04
C ILE A 26 12.01 33.83 -3.86
N LEU A 27 13.18 34.02 -3.22
CA LEU A 27 14.13 32.94 -2.94
C LEU A 27 13.54 31.85 -2.03
N THR A 28 12.60 32.19 -1.15
CA THR A 28 11.93 31.20 -0.28
C THR A 28 10.75 30.50 -0.96
N LEU A 29 10.06 31.17 -1.89
CA LEU A 29 8.92 30.60 -2.61
C LEU A 29 9.34 29.55 -3.64
N PHE A 30 10.50 29.70 -4.28
CA PHE A 30 10.94 28.76 -5.31
C PHE A 30 11.17 27.32 -4.78
N PRO A 31 11.93 27.08 -3.68
CA PRO A 31 12.09 25.74 -3.13
C PRO A 31 10.77 25.12 -2.67
N LEU A 32 9.86 25.92 -2.12
CA LEU A 32 8.54 25.45 -1.70
C LEU A 32 7.70 25.02 -2.90
N GLY A 33 7.71 25.80 -3.99
CA GLY A 33 7.06 25.43 -5.24
C GLY A 33 7.64 24.16 -5.85
N ALA A 34 8.97 24.03 -5.87
CA ALA A 34 9.65 22.84 -6.37
C ALA A 34 9.33 21.58 -5.56
N MET A 35 9.24 21.69 -4.22
CA MET A 35 8.80 20.58 -3.36
C MET A 35 7.37 20.13 -3.67
N ARG A 36 6.43 21.07 -3.85
CA ARG A 36 5.04 20.77 -4.18
C ARG A 36 4.91 20.10 -5.55
N MET A 37 5.65 20.59 -6.55
CA MET A 37 5.70 19.98 -7.88
C MET A 37 6.30 18.57 -7.83
N GLY A 38 7.38 18.37 -7.07
CA GLY A 38 7.99 17.06 -6.88
C GLY A 38 7.06 16.05 -6.20
N GLN A 39 6.24 16.50 -5.24
CA GLN A 39 5.19 15.66 -4.64
C GLN A 39 4.09 15.34 -5.66
N ALA A 40 3.59 16.35 -6.40
CA ALA A 40 2.57 16.16 -7.42
C ALA A 40 2.97 15.15 -8.49
N PHE A 41 4.23 15.17 -8.95
CA PHE A 41 4.73 14.17 -9.90
C PHE A 41 4.78 12.76 -9.33
N ARG A 42 5.15 12.61 -8.05
CA ARG A 42 5.16 11.29 -7.41
C ARG A 42 3.74 10.75 -7.29
N ASP A 43 2.80 11.61 -6.91
CA ASP A 43 1.39 11.26 -6.80
C ASP A 43 0.82 10.86 -8.17
N GLU A 44 1.11 11.63 -9.23
CA GLU A 44 0.68 11.35 -10.60
C GLU A 44 1.23 10.00 -11.12
N ARG A 45 2.54 9.77 -10.97
CA ARG A 45 3.16 8.49 -11.40
C ARG A 45 2.62 7.31 -10.59
N SER A 46 2.38 7.48 -9.30
CA SER A 46 1.78 6.43 -8.47
C SER A 46 0.34 6.12 -8.90
N ALA A 47 -0.44 7.13 -9.25
CA ALA A 47 -1.80 6.96 -9.77
C ALA A 47 -1.81 6.27 -11.14
N LEU A 48 -0.86 6.62 -12.02
CA LEU A 48 -0.69 5.97 -13.32
C LEU A 48 -0.30 4.49 -13.17
N ALA A 49 0.67 4.19 -12.29
CA ALA A 49 1.03 2.82 -11.96
C ALA A 49 -0.18 2.02 -11.48
N ALA A 50 -0.97 2.60 -10.58
CA ALA A 50 -2.17 1.96 -10.07
C ALA A 50 -3.26 1.78 -11.14
N TYR A 51 -3.35 2.66 -12.14
CA TYR A 51 -4.31 2.54 -13.24
C TYR A 51 -3.93 1.38 -14.17
N ASN A 52 -2.66 1.30 -14.56
CA ASN A 52 -2.14 0.21 -15.37
C ASN A 52 -2.31 -1.15 -14.68
N ALA A 53 -2.02 -1.20 -13.38
CA ALA A 53 -2.20 -2.39 -12.56
C ALA A 53 -3.68 -2.84 -12.49
N ASP A 54 -4.60 -1.89 -12.32
CA ASP A 54 -6.05 -2.14 -12.28
C ASP A 54 -6.56 -2.73 -13.61
N GLN A 55 -6.21 -2.09 -14.74
CA GLN A 55 -6.62 -2.54 -16.06
C GLN A 55 -6.09 -3.94 -16.39
N PHE A 56 -4.82 -4.20 -16.08
CA PHE A 56 -4.25 -5.53 -16.23
C PHE A 56 -5.02 -6.56 -15.41
N PHE A 57 -5.20 -6.32 -14.11
CA PHE A 57 -5.80 -7.30 -13.22
C PHE A 57 -7.27 -7.54 -13.53
N ARG A 58 -8.01 -6.53 -14.01
CA ARG A 58 -9.39 -6.70 -14.46
C ARG A 58 -9.49 -7.62 -15.67
N SER A 59 -8.62 -7.43 -16.66
CA SER A 59 -8.52 -8.34 -17.81
C SER A 59 -8.10 -9.75 -17.37
N TYR A 60 -7.17 -9.83 -16.42
CA TYR A 60 -6.69 -11.09 -15.87
C TYR A 60 -7.80 -11.86 -15.16
N TRP A 61 -8.55 -11.19 -14.28
CA TRP A 61 -9.67 -11.77 -13.56
C TRP A 61 -10.74 -12.32 -14.51
N LYS A 62 -11.12 -11.54 -15.53
CA LYS A 62 -12.07 -12.02 -16.54
C LYS A 62 -11.57 -13.29 -17.23
N THR A 63 -10.35 -13.27 -17.76
CA THR A 63 -9.80 -14.37 -18.57
C THR A 63 -9.48 -15.62 -17.75
N TYR A 64 -8.75 -15.47 -16.64
CA TYR A 64 -8.18 -16.58 -15.87
C TYR A 64 -8.98 -16.97 -14.64
N VAL A 65 -9.98 -16.18 -14.24
CA VAL A 65 -10.83 -16.49 -13.09
C VAL A 65 -12.29 -16.63 -13.48
N VAL A 66 -12.84 -15.86 -14.42
CA VAL A 66 -14.26 -15.96 -14.78
C VAL A 66 -14.48 -16.94 -15.92
N GLU A 67 -13.78 -16.74 -17.04
CA GLU A 67 -13.96 -17.52 -18.28
C GLU A 67 -13.18 -18.85 -18.27
N ALA A 68 -12.14 -18.95 -17.45
CA ALA A 68 -11.32 -20.16 -17.37
C ALA A 68 -12.08 -21.36 -16.79
N THR A 69 -11.98 -22.50 -17.48
CA THR A 69 -12.46 -23.81 -16.99
C THR A 69 -11.75 -24.21 -15.70
N THR A 70 -10.44 -23.98 -15.64
CA THR A 70 -9.62 -24.15 -14.44
C THR A 70 -9.11 -22.79 -14.01
N PRO A 71 -9.68 -22.19 -12.95
CA PRO A 71 -9.24 -20.90 -12.44
C PRO A 71 -7.75 -20.89 -12.07
N ASP A 72 -7.16 -19.69 -12.04
CA ASP A 72 -5.82 -19.50 -11.51
C ASP A 72 -5.69 -20.07 -10.08
N PRO A 73 -4.56 -20.73 -9.73
CA PRO A 73 -4.33 -21.25 -8.37
C PRO A 73 -4.54 -20.26 -7.23
N PHE A 74 -4.33 -18.95 -7.43
CA PHE A 74 -4.62 -17.99 -6.35
C PHE A 74 -6.11 -17.94 -5.99
N PHE A 75 -7.01 -18.32 -6.92
CA PHE A 75 -8.46 -18.27 -6.71
C PHE A 75 -8.89 -19.21 -5.58
N SER A 76 -8.32 -20.41 -5.48
CA SER A 76 -8.65 -21.32 -4.37
C SER A 76 -8.21 -20.79 -3.01
N ALA A 77 -7.19 -19.91 -2.97
CA ALA A 77 -6.76 -19.26 -1.73
C ALA A 77 -7.79 -18.24 -1.21
N LEU A 78 -8.72 -17.75 -2.05
CA LEU A 78 -9.85 -16.95 -1.58
C LEU A 78 -10.83 -17.79 -0.75
N ASP A 79 -11.01 -19.07 -1.10
CA ASP A 79 -11.90 -20.01 -0.40
C ASP A 79 -11.22 -20.58 0.86
N GLN A 80 -10.01 -21.13 0.69
CA GLN A 80 -9.25 -21.78 1.74
C GLN A 80 -7.73 -21.60 1.47
N PRO A 81 -7.05 -20.67 2.16
CA PRO A 81 -5.65 -20.34 1.90
C PRO A 81 -4.67 -21.51 2.11
N ALA A 82 -4.91 -22.35 3.10
CA ALA A 82 -4.04 -23.47 3.45
C ALA A 82 -4.82 -24.59 4.13
N LEU A 83 -4.24 -25.80 4.08
CA LEU A 83 -4.74 -26.96 4.82
C LEU A 83 -4.76 -26.66 6.32
N GLY A 84 -5.89 -26.89 6.97
CA GLY A 84 -6.09 -26.60 8.40
C GLY A 84 -6.74 -25.24 8.69
N MET A 85 -6.89 -24.36 7.69
CA MET A 85 -7.81 -23.21 7.80
C MET A 85 -9.22 -23.64 7.38
N PRO A 86 -10.29 -23.16 8.03
CA PRO A 86 -11.65 -23.48 7.64
C PRO A 86 -11.98 -22.86 6.28
N PRO A 87 -12.70 -23.56 5.40
CA PRO A 87 -13.16 -22.98 4.17
C PRO A 87 -14.18 -21.86 4.43
N CYS A 88 -14.18 -20.82 3.60
CA CYS A 88 -15.20 -19.77 3.65
C CYS A 88 -16.58 -20.33 3.31
N LEU A 89 -17.61 -19.94 4.06
CA LEU A 89 -18.98 -20.28 3.69
C LEU A 89 -19.42 -19.47 2.46
N PRO A 90 -20.34 -20.00 1.64
CA PRO A 90 -20.79 -19.34 0.40
C PRO A 90 -21.28 -17.89 0.56
N HIS A 91 -21.90 -17.56 1.70
CA HIS A 91 -22.54 -16.26 1.94
C HIS A 91 -21.65 -15.27 2.72
N GLU A 92 -20.44 -15.67 3.11
CA GLU A 92 -19.49 -14.82 3.83
C GLU A 92 -18.51 -14.12 2.89
N ALA A 93 -17.78 -13.13 3.39
CA ALA A 93 -16.61 -12.60 2.69
C ALA A 93 -15.53 -13.69 2.55
N SER A 94 -14.84 -13.71 1.41
CA SER A 94 -13.71 -14.61 1.18
C SER A 94 -12.49 -14.20 2.01
N TYR A 95 -11.45 -15.04 2.06
CA TYR A 95 -10.14 -14.57 2.52
C TYR A 95 -9.63 -13.46 1.59
N PRO A 96 -8.98 -12.42 2.12
CA PRO A 96 -8.23 -11.50 1.30
C PRO A 96 -6.98 -12.22 0.77
N VAL A 97 -6.68 -12.06 -0.50
CA VAL A 97 -5.48 -12.60 -1.13
C VAL A 97 -4.62 -11.45 -1.62
N VAL A 98 -3.36 -11.47 -1.24
CA VAL A 98 -2.34 -10.55 -1.77
C VAL A 98 -1.70 -11.19 -2.99
N VAL A 99 -2.01 -10.66 -4.17
CA VAL A 99 -1.35 -11.08 -5.40
C VAL A 99 -0.11 -10.22 -5.61
N ASP A 100 1.05 -10.79 -5.36
CA ASP A 100 2.34 -10.11 -5.37
C ASP A 100 3.44 -11.02 -5.95
N PRO A 101 3.49 -11.22 -7.27
CA PRO A 101 4.52 -12.01 -7.94
C PRO A 101 5.95 -11.62 -7.54
N MET A 102 6.24 -10.31 -7.42
CA MET A 102 7.57 -9.83 -7.01
C MET A 102 7.91 -10.23 -5.58
N GLY A 103 7.01 -9.97 -4.62
CA GLY A 103 7.24 -10.35 -3.22
C GLY A 103 7.22 -11.85 -2.98
N TYR A 104 6.49 -12.61 -3.80
CA TYR A 104 6.44 -14.07 -3.74
C TYR A 104 7.79 -14.66 -4.15
N LEU A 105 8.33 -14.24 -5.31
CA LEU A 105 9.62 -14.73 -5.79
C LEU A 105 10.80 -14.21 -4.96
N ALA A 106 10.70 -12.99 -4.41
CA ALA A 106 11.71 -12.45 -3.49
C ALA A 106 11.86 -13.27 -2.20
N ARG A 107 10.85 -14.06 -1.84
CA ARG A 107 10.82 -14.93 -0.65
C ARG A 107 10.86 -16.41 -1.01
N ALA A 108 11.31 -16.76 -2.22
CA ALA A 108 11.37 -18.15 -2.67
C ALA A 108 12.14 -19.03 -1.65
N GLY A 109 11.48 -20.10 -1.18
CA GLY A 109 12.04 -21.03 -0.20
C GLY A 109 11.96 -20.56 1.26
N GLN A 110 11.42 -19.37 1.54
CA GLN A 110 11.21 -18.88 2.89
C GLN A 110 9.81 -19.28 3.42
N GLN A 111 9.66 -19.37 4.74
CA GLN A 111 8.37 -19.74 5.36
C GLN A 111 7.25 -18.73 5.07
N ASN A 112 7.59 -17.45 4.87
CA ASN A 112 6.68 -16.36 4.52
C ASN A 112 6.54 -16.13 3.01
N GLN A 113 6.95 -17.09 2.18
CA GLN A 113 6.72 -17.01 0.73
C GLN A 113 5.22 -16.91 0.40
N ASN A 114 4.41 -17.75 1.07
CA ASN A 114 2.98 -17.91 0.81
C ASN A 114 2.10 -17.03 1.70
N TRP A 115 2.69 -16.19 2.56
CA TRP A 115 1.96 -15.40 3.55
C TRP A 115 2.44 -13.95 3.52
N LEU A 116 1.51 -13.00 3.64
CA LEU A 116 1.87 -11.60 3.82
C LEU A 116 2.51 -11.39 5.19
N GLY A 117 3.58 -10.62 5.29
CA GLY A 117 4.22 -10.31 6.56
C GLY A 117 5.47 -11.15 6.82
N ASP A 118 6.37 -10.59 7.62
CA ASP A 118 7.64 -11.24 7.95
C ASP A 118 7.50 -12.37 8.98
N THR A 119 6.33 -12.48 9.63
CA THR A 119 5.99 -13.56 10.57
C THR A 119 4.83 -14.42 10.02
N PRO A 120 5.11 -15.57 9.39
CA PRO A 120 4.15 -16.31 8.55
C PRO A 120 2.93 -16.87 9.28
N THR A 121 2.99 -17.04 10.61
CA THR A 121 1.92 -17.67 11.39
C THR A 121 0.87 -16.70 11.93
N LEU A 122 1.13 -15.39 11.87
CA LEU A 122 0.32 -14.38 12.57
C LEU A 122 -0.71 -13.66 11.70
N THR A 123 -0.40 -13.38 10.43
CA THR A 123 -1.29 -12.63 9.52
C THR A 123 -2.31 -13.54 8.85
N ARG A 124 -1.90 -14.74 8.43
CA ARG A 124 -2.73 -15.73 7.72
C ARG A 124 -3.41 -15.18 6.46
N ILE A 125 -2.85 -14.12 5.88
CA ILE A 125 -3.27 -13.59 4.59
C ILE A 125 -2.40 -14.22 3.52
N PRO A 126 -2.96 -15.03 2.61
CA PRO A 126 -2.17 -15.66 1.56
C PRO A 126 -1.53 -14.62 0.65
N ARG A 127 -0.24 -14.80 0.39
CA ARG A 127 0.45 -14.21 -0.75
C ARG A 127 0.49 -15.22 -1.88
N CYS A 128 0.02 -14.82 -3.05
CA CYS A 128 0.02 -15.66 -4.23
C CYS A 128 0.80 -15.03 -5.39
N ASN A 129 1.31 -15.90 -6.25
CA ASN A 129 1.83 -15.55 -7.55
C ASN A 129 0.73 -15.69 -8.61
N LEU A 130 0.97 -15.15 -9.81
CA LEU A 130 0.11 -15.34 -10.96
C LEU A 130 0.63 -16.48 -11.84
N LYS A 131 -0.28 -17.31 -12.37
CA LYS A 131 0.09 -18.41 -13.26
C LYS A 131 0.91 -17.95 -14.48
N ILE A 132 0.59 -16.77 -15.03
CA ILE A 132 1.31 -16.21 -16.19
C ILE A 132 2.77 -15.85 -15.88
N VAL A 133 3.08 -15.54 -14.63
CA VAL A 133 4.46 -15.22 -14.21
C VAL A 133 5.25 -16.49 -13.96
N GLY A 134 4.62 -17.50 -13.35
CA GLY A 134 5.29 -18.74 -12.95
C GLY A 134 6.54 -18.44 -12.10
N ASN A 135 7.65 -19.13 -12.36
CA ASN A 135 8.90 -18.93 -11.63
C ASN A 135 9.85 -17.92 -12.28
N ASN A 136 9.37 -17.08 -13.20
CA ASN A 136 10.22 -16.14 -13.93
C ASN A 136 10.29 -14.78 -13.22
N PRO A 137 11.40 -14.43 -12.55
CA PRO A 137 11.53 -13.16 -11.83
C PRO A 137 11.47 -11.94 -12.76
N LEU A 138 12.00 -12.05 -13.98
CA LEU A 138 11.93 -10.96 -14.95
C LEU A 138 10.49 -10.70 -15.41
N ALA A 139 9.68 -11.74 -15.53
CA ALA A 139 8.25 -11.60 -15.83
C ALA A 139 7.50 -10.93 -14.66
N ALA A 140 7.85 -11.26 -13.42
CA ALA A 140 7.30 -10.59 -12.24
C ALA A 140 7.64 -9.10 -12.22
N LEU A 141 8.92 -8.76 -12.46
CA LEU A 141 9.37 -7.37 -12.55
C LEU A 141 8.67 -6.63 -13.69
N ALA A 142 8.50 -7.29 -14.83
CA ALA A 142 7.82 -6.71 -15.98
C ALA A 142 6.37 -6.37 -15.70
N LEU A 143 5.68 -7.29 -15.02
CA LEU A 143 4.26 -7.20 -14.80
C LEU A 143 3.90 -6.26 -13.66
N CYS A 144 4.69 -6.26 -12.60
CA CYS A 144 4.42 -5.52 -11.36
C CYS A 144 5.12 -4.17 -11.30
N SER A 145 5.60 -3.61 -12.41
CA SER A 145 6.31 -2.33 -12.43
C SER A 145 5.81 -1.41 -13.55
N LEU A 146 5.83 -0.10 -13.27
CA LEU A 146 5.66 0.91 -14.30
C LEU A 146 6.95 1.02 -15.12
N ARG A 147 6.86 0.95 -16.45
CA ARG A 147 7.99 0.87 -17.40
C ARG A 147 8.10 2.09 -18.32
N ASP A 148 7.69 3.25 -17.83
CA ASP A 148 7.55 4.46 -18.63
C ASP A 148 8.86 5.25 -18.80
N GLY A 149 9.79 5.19 -17.84
CA GLY A 149 11.06 5.89 -17.93
C GLY A 149 12.01 5.29 -18.96
N VAL A 150 12.47 6.11 -19.91
CA VAL A 150 13.60 5.80 -20.79
C VAL A 150 14.85 6.38 -20.14
N VAL A 151 15.82 5.54 -19.78
CA VAL A 151 17.13 6.01 -19.35
C VAL A 151 17.99 6.20 -20.59
N ALA A 152 18.75 7.30 -20.66
CA ALA A 152 19.76 7.49 -21.69
C ALA A 152 21.16 7.38 -21.08
N ASP A 153 22.13 6.90 -21.86
CA ASP A 153 23.54 6.97 -21.48
C ASP A 153 24.06 8.43 -21.53
N ASP A 154 25.31 8.64 -21.11
CA ASP A 154 25.95 9.96 -21.16
C ASP A 154 26.05 10.54 -22.58
N ASN A 155 25.89 9.70 -23.61
CA ASN A 155 25.90 10.10 -25.02
C ASN A 155 24.48 10.35 -25.56
N GLY A 156 23.44 10.26 -24.72
CA GLY A 156 22.03 10.46 -25.11
C GLY A 156 21.38 9.27 -25.81
N ASN A 157 22.03 8.10 -25.88
CA ASN A 157 21.43 6.90 -26.45
C ASN A 157 20.50 6.24 -25.44
N PRO A 158 19.31 5.77 -25.86
CA PRO A 158 18.42 5.05 -24.95
C PRO A 158 19.06 3.73 -24.51
N LEU A 159 19.14 3.52 -23.20
CA LEU A 159 19.49 2.23 -22.62
C LEU A 159 18.28 1.29 -22.66
N PRO A 160 18.51 -0.04 -22.75
CA PRO A 160 17.43 -1.02 -22.61
C PRO A 160 16.80 -1.00 -21.21
N ASP A 161 17.52 -0.48 -20.22
CA ASP A 161 17.04 -0.35 -18.85
C ASP A 161 15.99 0.76 -18.74
N ARG A 162 14.81 0.37 -18.25
CA ARG A 162 13.71 1.27 -17.93
C ARG A 162 13.81 1.71 -16.48
N GLU A 163 13.32 2.92 -16.19
CA GLU A 163 13.14 3.33 -14.79
C GLU A 163 12.02 2.49 -14.16
N LEU A 164 12.37 1.61 -13.23
CA LEU A 164 11.43 0.70 -12.54
C LEU A 164 11.14 1.19 -11.13
N ARG A 165 10.90 2.50 -10.99
CA ARG A 165 10.76 3.16 -9.70
C ARG A 165 9.48 2.76 -8.96
N TYR A 166 8.37 2.65 -9.69
CA TYR A 166 7.08 2.31 -9.11
C TYR A 166 6.73 0.86 -9.37
N ASN A 167 6.43 0.13 -8.31
CA ASN A 167 5.99 -1.25 -8.35
C ASN A 167 4.65 -1.38 -7.64
N PHE A 168 3.91 -2.46 -7.88
CA PHE A 168 2.61 -2.64 -7.27
C PHE A 168 2.28 -4.09 -6.96
N LEU A 169 1.35 -4.26 -6.03
CA LEU A 169 0.66 -5.51 -5.77
C LEU A 169 -0.85 -5.28 -5.75
N TRP A 170 -1.61 -6.37 -5.82
CA TRP A 170 -3.06 -6.35 -5.71
C TRP A 170 -3.50 -7.04 -4.43
N VAL A 171 -4.55 -6.51 -3.83
CA VAL A 171 -5.29 -7.17 -2.76
C VAL A 171 -6.71 -7.39 -3.24
N VAL A 172 -7.13 -8.65 -3.22
CA VAL A 172 -8.41 -9.09 -3.77
C VAL A 172 -9.21 -9.79 -2.70
N GLN A 173 -10.49 -9.45 -2.61
CA GLN A 173 -11.42 -10.12 -1.70
C GLN A 173 -12.83 -10.11 -2.28
N ARG A 174 -13.53 -11.25 -2.23
CA ARG A 174 -14.96 -11.31 -2.58
C ARG A 174 -15.79 -10.94 -1.36
N PRO A 175 -16.72 -9.98 -1.46
CA PRO A 175 -17.67 -9.70 -0.39
C PRO A 175 -18.63 -10.87 -0.10
N THR A 176 -18.89 -11.69 -1.12
CA THR A 176 -19.67 -12.92 -1.00
C THR A 176 -18.93 -14.04 -1.71
N ASN A 177 -18.51 -15.06 -0.97
CA ASN A 177 -17.61 -16.10 -1.44
C ASN A 177 -18.19 -16.88 -2.63
N ALA A 178 -19.50 -17.14 -2.64
CA ALA A 178 -20.19 -17.81 -3.74
C ALA A 178 -20.09 -17.07 -5.08
N ASN A 179 -19.93 -15.73 -5.05
CA ASN A 179 -19.93 -14.92 -6.26
C ASN A 179 -18.51 -14.75 -6.83
N ARG A 180 -18.12 -15.64 -7.74
CA ARG A 180 -16.84 -15.52 -8.46
C ARG A 180 -16.76 -14.35 -9.44
N TYR A 181 -17.89 -13.76 -9.82
CA TYR A 181 -17.94 -12.67 -10.80
C TYR A 181 -17.71 -11.30 -10.17
N TYR A 182 -17.65 -11.21 -8.84
CA TYR A 182 -17.57 -9.95 -8.14
C TYR A 182 -16.51 -10.00 -7.03
N ALA A 183 -15.51 -9.12 -7.12
CA ALA A 183 -14.46 -9.01 -6.11
C ALA A 183 -14.02 -7.55 -5.93
N ASN A 184 -13.76 -7.15 -4.68
CA ASN A 184 -13.12 -5.88 -4.39
C ASN A 184 -11.64 -5.95 -4.76
N LEU A 185 -11.14 -4.91 -5.43
CA LEU A 185 -9.74 -4.77 -5.80
C LEU A 185 -9.15 -3.55 -5.11
N THR A 186 -8.00 -3.74 -4.46
CA THR A 186 -7.16 -2.64 -3.96
C THR A 186 -5.78 -2.79 -4.57
N VAL A 187 -5.25 -1.71 -5.13
CA VAL A 187 -3.89 -1.67 -5.68
C VAL A 187 -3.00 -0.93 -4.69
N VAL A 188 -1.91 -1.56 -4.29
CA VAL A 188 -0.90 -0.95 -3.41
C VAL A 188 0.32 -0.66 -4.26
N VAL A 189 0.72 0.61 -4.33
CA VAL A 189 1.88 1.07 -5.11
C VAL A 189 3.03 1.41 -4.17
N PHE A 190 4.20 0.92 -4.49
CA PHE A 190 5.45 1.17 -3.79
C PHE A 190 6.34 2.15 -4.57
N ASP A 191 7.12 2.97 -3.87
CA ASP A 191 8.21 3.77 -4.42
C ASP A 191 9.54 3.08 -4.05
N ARG A 192 10.29 2.65 -5.07
CA ARG A 192 11.62 2.00 -4.96
C ARG A 192 11.63 0.70 -4.16
N ARG A 193 10.63 -0.17 -4.38
CA ARG A 193 10.67 -1.53 -3.83
C ARG A 193 11.71 -2.35 -4.58
N ALA A 194 12.70 -2.90 -3.87
CA ALA A 194 13.74 -3.71 -4.49
C ALA A 194 13.15 -5.00 -5.10
N HIS A 195 13.57 -5.32 -6.33
CA HIS A 195 13.21 -6.58 -6.98
C HIS A 195 14.02 -7.73 -6.39
N MET A 196 13.37 -8.89 -6.17
CA MET A 196 14.00 -10.11 -5.62
C MET A 196 14.64 -9.95 -4.24
N TYR A 197 14.39 -8.84 -3.55
CA TYR A 197 14.96 -8.58 -2.23
C TYR A 197 13.87 -8.08 -1.28
N ALA A 198 13.56 -8.91 -0.29
CA ALA A 198 12.62 -8.60 0.78
C ALA A 198 13.39 -8.58 2.12
N PRO A 199 13.93 -7.42 2.53
CA PRO A 199 14.64 -7.34 3.80
C PRO A 199 13.67 -7.57 4.98
N PRO A 200 14.16 -8.11 6.10
CA PRO A 200 13.39 -8.18 7.34
C PRO A 200 12.86 -6.79 7.74
N GLY A 201 11.59 -6.73 8.15
CA GLY A 201 10.89 -5.49 8.48
C GLY A 201 10.29 -4.77 7.28
N SER A 202 10.40 -5.30 6.06
CA SER A 202 9.68 -4.76 4.90
C SER A 202 8.16 -4.91 5.04
N GLU A 203 7.72 -5.95 5.75
CA GLU A 203 6.32 -6.25 6.03
C GLU A 203 6.15 -6.64 7.49
N GLN A 204 6.29 -5.66 8.38
CA GLN A 204 6.27 -5.93 9.80
C GLN A 204 4.86 -6.19 10.31
N VAL A 205 4.73 -7.20 11.17
CA VAL A 205 3.47 -7.64 11.74
C VAL A 205 3.37 -7.23 13.21
N PHE A 206 2.28 -6.57 13.58
CA PHE A 206 1.90 -6.29 14.96
C PHE A 206 0.63 -7.07 15.29
N HIS A 207 0.67 -7.91 16.32
CA HIS A 207 -0.47 -8.74 16.72
C HIS A 207 -1.05 -8.26 18.05
N GLY A 208 -2.33 -8.57 18.29
CA GLY A 208 -2.99 -8.27 19.57
C GLY A 208 -3.37 -6.79 19.70
N ILE A 209 -3.54 -6.12 18.57
CA ILE A 209 -3.91 -4.71 18.52
C ILE A 209 -5.43 -4.60 18.70
N THR A 210 -5.88 -3.74 19.60
CA THR A 210 -7.31 -3.48 19.77
C THR A 210 -7.80 -2.53 18.69
N PHE A 211 -8.68 -3.03 17.83
CA PHE A 211 -9.43 -2.24 16.86
C PHE A 211 -10.78 -1.86 17.47
N ALA A 212 -11.08 -0.56 17.47
CA ALA A 212 -12.37 -0.03 17.90
C ALA A 212 -13.04 0.65 16.69
N PRO A 213 -14.00 -0.02 16.02
CA PRO A 213 -14.69 0.55 14.86
C PRO A 213 -15.22 1.96 15.11
N GLY A 214 -15.10 2.84 14.11
CA GLY A 214 -15.45 4.26 14.18
C GLY A 214 -14.41 5.16 14.84
N GLN A 215 -13.40 4.61 15.53
CA GLN A 215 -12.29 5.40 16.06
C GLN A 215 -11.20 5.62 15.00
N THR A 216 -10.37 6.64 15.19
CA THR A 216 -9.18 6.92 14.38
C THR A 216 -7.88 6.59 15.11
N ARG A 217 -7.97 5.90 16.25
CA ARG A 217 -6.84 5.65 17.15
C ARG A 217 -6.52 4.16 17.20
N LEU A 218 -5.24 3.83 17.03
CA LEU A 218 -4.67 2.52 17.33
C LEU A 218 -3.54 2.68 18.35
N VAL A 219 -3.32 1.69 19.20
CA VAL A 219 -2.20 1.67 20.16
C VAL A 219 -1.38 0.42 19.90
N LEU A 220 -0.10 0.60 19.59
CA LEU A 220 0.86 -0.47 19.36
C LEU A 220 1.69 -0.74 20.61
N LEU A 221 1.81 -2.03 20.94
CA LEU A 221 2.61 -2.56 22.05
C LEU A 221 3.57 -3.63 21.50
N PRO A 222 4.83 -3.71 21.99
CA PRO A 222 5.50 -2.82 22.94
C PRO A 222 6.03 -1.53 22.30
N ARG A 223 6.42 -0.57 23.14
CA ARG A 223 7.09 0.69 22.71
C ARG A 223 8.38 0.36 21.93
N ASN A 224 8.71 1.19 20.94
CA ASN A 224 9.99 1.18 20.18
C ASN A 224 10.19 0.07 19.13
N GLN A 225 9.15 -0.66 18.72
CA GLN A 225 9.37 -1.77 17.79
C GLN A 225 9.59 -1.39 16.33
N VAL A 226 9.32 -0.17 15.85
CA VAL A 226 9.78 0.30 14.51
C VAL A 226 9.49 1.78 14.28
N GLU A 227 10.29 2.39 13.40
CA GLU A 227 10.08 3.71 12.80
C GLU A 227 8.86 3.69 11.85
N ILE A 228 7.66 3.86 12.39
CA ILE A 228 6.47 4.25 11.62
C ILE A 228 6.53 5.77 11.46
N ARG A 229 6.20 6.29 10.28
CA ARG A 229 6.16 7.74 10.00
C ARG A 229 4.74 8.19 9.65
N SER A 230 4.46 9.46 9.91
CA SER A 230 3.24 10.08 9.37
C SER A 230 3.27 10.01 7.85
N GLY A 231 2.15 9.61 7.25
CA GLY A 231 1.99 9.35 5.83
C GLY A 231 2.13 7.88 5.43
N ASP A 232 2.67 7.02 6.28
CA ASP A 232 2.80 5.58 6.01
C ASP A 232 1.43 4.90 5.91
N TRP A 233 1.40 3.76 5.22
CA TRP A 233 0.22 2.92 5.08
C TRP A 233 0.34 1.65 5.91
N ILE A 234 -0.73 1.37 6.65
CA ILE A 234 -0.89 0.15 7.44
C ILE A 234 -2.11 -0.62 6.92
N MET A 235 -2.07 -1.94 7.05
CA MET A 235 -3.15 -2.83 6.69
C MET A 235 -3.68 -3.54 7.92
N ASP A 236 -4.98 -3.46 8.19
CA ASP A 236 -5.66 -4.41 9.07
C ASP A 236 -5.71 -5.75 8.35
N ALA A 237 -4.87 -6.66 8.83
CA ALA A 237 -4.68 -8.02 8.35
C ALA A 237 -5.39 -9.03 9.26
N THR A 238 -6.43 -8.61 9.97
CA THR A 238 -7.13 -9.49 10.91
C THR A 238 -7.86 -10.59 10.17
N VAL A 239 -7.44 -11.82 10.44
CA VAL A 239 -8.12 -13.04 10.05
C VAL A 239 -8.38 -13.83 11.31
N TYR A 240 -9.64 -13.84 11.76
CA TYR A 240 -10.04 -14.59 12.96
C TYR A 240 -10.64 -15.94 12.58
N ASP A 241 -10.19 -16.97 13.31
CA ASP A 241 -10.73 -18.32 13.20
C ASP A 241 -10.73 -19.01 14.57
N PRO A 242 -11.93 -19.36 15.10
CA PRO A 242 -12.08 -19.99 16.42
C PRO A 242 -11.49 -21.41 16.49
N THR A 243 -11.27 -22.11 15.37
CA THR A 243 -10.68 -23.47 15.36
C THR A 243 -9.16 -23.49 15.51
N SER A 244 -8.53 -22.31 15.44
CA SER A 244 -7.08 -22.18 15.44
C SER A 244 -6.44 -21.97 16.83
N GLY A 245 -7.22 -22.16 17.90
CA GLY A 245 -6.75 -22.00 19.29
C GLY A 245 -6.62 -20.54 19.75
N ILE A 246 -7.06 -19.56 18.96
CA ILE A 246 -7.09 -18.14 19.33
C ILE A 246 -8.51 -17.79 19.79
N THR A 247 -8.72 -17.65 21.10
CA THR A 247 -10.01 -17.30 21.73
C THR A 247 -10.28 -15.79 21.75
N LEU A 248 -9.79 -15.06 20.75
CA LEU A 248 -9.82 -13.60 20.71
C LEU A 248 -10.51 -13.09 19.44
N GLY A 249 -11.84 -13.23 19.34
CA GLY A 249 -12.60 -12.67 18.23
C GLY A 249 -13.96 -13.32 17.94
N ARG A 250 -14.65 -12.76 16.94
CA ARG A 250 -15.94 -13.22 16.40
C ARG A 250 -15.71 -14.06 15.14
N PRO A 251 -16.37 -15.22 14.97
CA PRO A 251 -16.19 -16.08 13.80
C PRO A 251 -16.39 -15.31 12.49
N GLY A 252 -15.53 -15.52 11.49
CA GLY A 252 -15.72 -14.99 10.13
C GLY A 252 -15.11 -13.62 9.83
N MET A 253 -14.36 -13.01 10.76
CA MET A 253 -13.65 -11.75 10.45
C MET A 253 -12.46 -12.02 9.50
N ARG A 254 -12.53 -11.42 8.31
CA ARG A 254 -11.49 -11.50 7.26
C ARG A 254 -11.29 -10.10 6.68
N HIS A 255 -10.26 -9.38 7.14
CA HIS A 255 -10.01 -8.00 6.74
C HIS A 255 -8.74 -7.84 5.90
N ALA A 256 -8.79 -6.87 5.00
CA ALA A 256 -7.63 -6.29 4.35
C ALA A 256 -7.87 -4.80 4.11
N HIS A 257 -8.22 -4.08 5.18
CA HIS A 257 -8.49 -2.65 5.12
C HIS A 257 -7.20 -1.87 5.28
N PHE A 258 -7.01 -0.86 4.44
CA PHE A 258 -5.85 0.02 4.49
C PHE A 258 -6.20 1.33 5.16
N TYR A 259 -5.27 1.79 6.00
CA TYR A 259 -5.37 3.05 6.69
C TYR A 259 -4.05 3.83 6.52
N ARG A 260 -4.17 5.13 6.33
CA ARG A 260 -3.03 6.04 6.29
C ARG A 260 -2.78 6.59 7.68
N VAL A 261 -1.53 6.54 8.14
CA VAL A 261 -1.13 7.13 9.43
C VAL A 261 -1.09 8.64 9.27
N SER A 262 -1.91 9.38 10.02
CA SER A 262 -1.94 10.85 10.00
C SER A 262 -1.00 11.45 11.04
N ALA A 263 -0.95 10.86 12.24
CA ALA A 263 -0.11 11.33 13.33
C ALA A 263 0.35 10.17 14.21
N ILE A 264 1.44 10.39 14.94
CA ILE A 264 2.05 9.42 15.84
C ILE A 264 2.31 10.12 17.16
N THR A 265 1.84 9.52 18.24
CA THR A 265 2.04 10.03 19.59
C THR A 265 2.65 8.92 20.43
N GLU A 266 3.85 9.14 20.97
CA GLU A 266 4.42 8.21 21.93
C GLU A 266 3.80 8.41 23.31
N THR A 267 3.37 7.31 23.92
CA THR A 267 2.82 7.30 25.27
C THR A 267 3.58 6.31 26.14
N VAL A 268 3.41 6.39 27.47
CA VAL A 268 3.96 5.39 28.40
C VAL A 268 3.44 3.99 28.08
N GLY A 269 2.20 3.89 27.56
CA GLY A 269 1.54 2.66 27.16
C GLY A 269 1.78 2.23 25.72
N GLY A 270 2.81 2.73 25.03
CA GLY A 270 3.16 2.33 23.66
C GLY A 270 3.02 3.46 22.63
N THR A 271 3.10 3.10 21.35
CA THR A 271 3.02 4.04 20.24
C THR A 271 1.57 4.15 19.77
N GLN A 272 0.97 5.32 19.95
CA GLN A 272 -0.37 5.61 19.46
C GLN A 272 -0.29 6.11 18.02
N LEU A 273 -1.06 5.49 17.14
CA LEU A 273 -1.24 5.91 15.76
C LEU A 273 -2.61 6.57 15.61
N GLU A 274 -2.63 7.73 14.97
CA GLU A 274 -3.85 8.28 14.40
C GLU A 274 -3.93 7.89 12.93
N VAL A 275 -5.10 7.41 12.50
CA VAL A 275 -5.29 6.80 11.20
C VAL A 275 -6.50 7.37 10.47
N GLN A 276 -6.42 7.39 9.14
CA GLN A 276 -7.48 7.83 8.24
C GLN A 276 -7.67 6.85 7.08
N PRO A 277 -8.91 6.50 6.69
CA PRO A 277 -10.19 6.86 7.33
C PRO A 277 -10.35 6.21 8.74
N PRO A 278 -11.43 6.52 9.49
CA PRO A 278 -11.74 5.80 10.73
C PRO A 278 -11.79 4.29 10.52
N LEU A 279 -11.47 3.54 11.58
CA LEU A 279 -11.47 2.09 11.60
C LEU A 279 -12.85 1.56 11.20
N ARG A 280 -12.87 0.64 10.23
CA ARG A 280 -14.12 0.13 9.67
C ARG A 280 -14.77 -0.89 10.61
N THR A 281 -16.10 -0.95 10.56
CA THR A 281 -16.84 -2.06 11.16
C THR A 281 -16.44 -3.36 10.45
N PRO A 282 -16.24 -4.46 11.17
CA PRO A 282 -15.92 -5.74 10.57
C PRO A 282 -16.98 -6.23 9.58
N ALA A 283 -16.60 -7.22 8.77
CA ALA A 283 -17.51 -7.83 7.78
C ALA A 283 -18.74 -8.51 8.40
N ASP A 284 -18.70 -8.83 9.70
CA ASP A 284 -19.84 -9.39 10.46
C ASP A 284 -20.90 -8.32 10.83
N GLY A 285 -20.62 -7.04 10.55
CA GLY A 285 -21.49 -5.90 10.85
C GLY A 285 -21.52 -5.47 12.32
N ASN A 286 -20.72 -6.08 13.19
CA ASN A 286 -20.78 -5.81 14.62
C ASN A 286 -19.76 -4.75 15.06
N PRO A 287 -20.20 -3.59 15.59
CA PRO A 287 -19.32 -2.45 15.86
C PRO A 287 -18.44 -2.59 17.11
N ALA A 288 -18.58 -3.66 17.91
CA ALA A 288 -17.76 -3.75 19.12
C ALA A 288 -16.28 -4.02 18.81
N SER A 289 -15.40 -3.57 19.72
CA SER A 289 -13.96 -3.70 19.59
C SER A 289 -13.50 -5.16 19.51
N TYR A 290 -12.42 -5.40 18.78
CA TYR A 290 -11.82 -6.72 18.59
C TYR A 290 -10.28 -6.63 18.66
N LEU A 291 -9.63 -7.74 18.97
CA LEU A 291 -8.18 -7.86 18.83
C LEU A 291 -7.86 -8.34 17.41
N GLY A 292 -6.85 -7.73 16.81
CA GLY A 292 -6.50 -7.96 15.43
C GLY A 292 -5.01 -7.94 15.16
N THR A 293 -4.69 -8.08 13.88
CA THR A 293 -3.33 -8.09 13.35
C THR A 293 -3.17 -6.91 12.40
N LEU A 294 -2.12 -6.12 12.59
CA LEU A 294 -1.77 -5.00 11.74
C LEU A 294 -0.48 -5.33 10.98
N VAL A 295 -0.42 -5.01 9.70
CA VAL A 295 0.79 -5.13 8.89
C VAL A 295 1.22 -3.75 8.42
N LEU A 296 2.46 -3.37 8.70
CA LEU A 296 3.10 -2.19 8.13
C LEU A 296 3.83 -2.58 6.86
N LEU A 297 3.43 -1.97 5.74
CA LEU A 297 4.09 -2.15 4.45
C LEU A 297 5.03 -0.96 4.21
N ARG A 298 6.34 -1.21 4.16
CA ARG A 298 7.31 -0.13 3.95
C ARG A 298 7.38 0.29 2.49
N GLY A 299 7.61 1.58 2.27
CA GLY A 299 7.82 2.14 0.94
C GLY A 299 6.54 2.24 0.09
N VAL A 300 5.36 2.15 0.70
CA VAL A 300 4.09 2.36 -0.01
C VAL A 300 3.95 3.85 -0.34
N SER A 301 3.90 4.15 -1.64
CA SER A 301 3.62 5.49 -2.15
C SER A 301 2.13 5.82 -2.05
N GLY A 302 1.26 4.83 -2.27
CA GLY A 302 -0.18 5.03 -2.27
C GLY A 302 -0.98 3.73 -2.30
N VAL A 303 -2.20 3.80 -1.78
CA VAL A 303 -3.17 2.71 -1.82
C VAL A 303 -4.41 3.20 -2.55
N PHE A 304 -4.83 2.47 -3.57
CA PHE A 304 -5.92 2.83 -4.46
C PHE A 304 -7.00 1.76 -4.40
N ILE A 305 -8.10 2.09 -3.72
CA ILE A 305 -9.31 1.26 -3.73
C ILE A 305 -9.96 1.46 -5.10
N ARG A 306 -10.15 0.37 -5.85
CA ARG A 306 -10.69 0.40 -7.20
C ARG A 306 -12.16 0.01 -7.21
N SER A 307 -12.81 0.32 -8.32
CA SER A 307 -14.14 -0.23 -8.59
C SER A 307 -14.07 -1.76 -8.53
N PRO A 308 -15.09 -2.42 -7.99
CA PRO A 308 -15.13 -3.87 -7.93
C PRO A 308 -14.93 -4.49 -9.31
N LEU A 309 -14.19 -5.60 -9.34
CA LEU A 309 -14.08 -6.46 -10.50
C LEU A 309 -15.46 -7.02 -10.79
N THR A 310 -15.89 -6.94 -12.05
CA THR A 310 -17.11 -7.57 -12.53
C THR A 310 -16.76 -8.50 -13.68
N GLY A 311 -17.34 -9.69 -13.70
CA GLY A 311 -17.10 -10.68 -14.75
C GLY A 311 -17.79 -10.44 -16.10
N ASN A 312 -18.56 -9.35 -16.23
CA ASN A 312 -19.18 -8.93 -17.50
C ASN A 312 -18.14 -8.27 -18.42
#